data_AF-A0A1I6LL02-F1
#
_entry.id   AF-A0A1I6LL02-F1
#
_cell.length_a   1.000
_cell.length_b   1.000
_cell.length_c   1.000
_cell.angle_alpha   90.00
_cell.angle_beta   90.00
_cell.angle_gamma   90.00
#
_symmetry.space_group_name_H-M   'P 1'
#
loop_
_entity.id
_entity.type
_entity.pdbx_description
1 polymer ?
#
loop_
_entity_poly.entity_id
_entity_poly.type
_entity_poly.pdbx_seq_one_letter_code
_entity_poly.pdbx_strand_id
1 'polypeptide(L)'
;MYYNKQGNADYKGQFGLGTCQFTGSRTTQLLDCYEDYYKKTKNNHPSKEDCIRIEVDFMVGELDGSYNTMVYQAWKKGSKTAKSAGEIFCNQYERPNDMENQATERGKNATKIYNIMKE
;
A
#
# COMPACT_ATOMS: atom_id res chain seq x y z
N MET A 1 -9.19 17.43 -0.39
CA MET A 1 -9.36 17.75 -1.83
C MET A 1 -8.43 18.88 -2.22
N TYR A 2 -7.55 18.66 -3.22
CA TYR A 2 -6.72 19.73 -3.80
C TYR A 2 -7.48 20.34 -4.99
N TYR A 3 -7.87 21.59 -4.83
CA TYR A 3 -8.49 22.37 -5.89
C TYR A 3 -7.43 23.27 -6.53
N ASN A 4 -7.48 23.43 -7.85
CA ASN A 4 -6.68 24.46 -8.50
C ASN A 4 -7.19 25.85 -8.11
N LYS A 5 -6.48 26.90 -8.52
CA LYS A 5 -6.84 28.30 -8.24
C LYS A 5 -8.24 28.71 -8.74
N GLN A 6 -8.88 27.87 -9.56
CA GLN A 6 -10.21 28.05 -10.11
C GLN A 6 -11.29 27.22 -9.39
N GLY A 7 -10.95 26.52 -8.30
CA GLY A 7 -11.91 25.73 -7.52
C GLY A 7 -12.30 24.39 -8.18
N ASN A 8 -11.59 23.98 -9.24
CA ASN A 8 -11.82 22.69 -9.89
C ASN A 8 -10.96 21.61 -9.23
N ALA A 9 -11.52 20.42 -9.05
CA ALA A 9 -10.78 19.26 -8.59
C ALA A 9 -9.74 18.88 -9.67
N ASP A 10 -8.47 19.16 -9.39
CA ASP A 10 -7.35 19.02 -10.34
C ASP A 10 -6.23 18.20 -9.70
N TYR A 11 -6.60 17.08 -9.07
CA TYR A 11 -5.61 16.18 -8.50
C TYR A 11 -5.06 15.24 -9.58
N LYS A 12 -4.02 15.69 -10.26
CA LYS A 12 -3.07 14.80 -10.95
C LYS A 12 -2.11 14.26 -9.90
N GLY A 13 -2.49 13.20 -9.18
CA GLY A 13 -1.65 12.60 -8.14
C GLY A 13 -0.28 12.19 -8.65
N GLN A 14 0.72 13.03 -8.42
CA GLN A 14 2.09 12.89 -8.94
C GLN A 14 3.12 12.44 -7.88
N PHE A 15 2.72 12.26 -6.62
CA PHE A 15 3.62 11.80 -5.57
C PHE A 15 3.06 10.57 -4.84
N GLY A 16 3.96 9.70 -4.37
CA GLY A 16 3.62 8.54 -3.54
C GLY A 16 3.53 8.91 -2.07
N LEU A 17 2.56 8.36 -1.36
CA LEU A 17 2.34 8.57 0.07
C LEU A 17 2.31 7.22 0.81
N GLY A 18 2.74 7.20 2.07
CA GLY A 18 2.60 6.05 2.96
C GLY A 18 3.49 4.85 2.63
N THR A 19 3.20 3.73 3.30
CA THR A 19 4.06 2.54 3.43
C THR A 19 4.38 1.83 2.11
N CYS A 20 3.52 1.95 1.10
CA CYS A 20 3.76 1.33 -0.22
C CYS A 20 3.68 2.36 -1.36
N GLN A 21 3.93 3.63 -1.06
CA GLN A 21 3.91 4.72 -2.05
C GLN A 21 2.58 4.73 -2.83
N PHE A 22 1.45 4.81 -2.12
CA PHE A 22 0.14 4.97 -2.73
C PHE A 22 0.13 6.22 -3.63
N THR A 23 -0.20 6.03 -4.91
CA THR A 23 -0.16 7.05 -5.95
C THR A 23 -1.53 7.22 -6.61
N GLY A 24 -1.76 8.38 -7.24
CA GLY A 24 -2.99 8.66 -7.96
C GLY A 24 -4.21 8.67 -7.04
N SER A 25 -5.29 7.99 -7.43
CA SER A 25 -6.52 7.94 -6.62
C SER A 25 -6.32 7.33 -5.23
N ARG A 26 -5.35 6.41 -5.08
CA ARG A 26 -5.05 5.74 -3.82
C ARG A 26 -4.49 6.70 -2.77
N THR A 27 -3.79 7.75 -3.20
CA THR A 27 -3.32 8.81 -2.29
C THR A 27 -4.50 9.56 -1.67
N THR A 28 -5.50 9.93 -2.47
CA THR A 28 -6.71 10.58 -1.97
C THR A 28 -7.48 9.68 -1.02
N GLN A 29 -7.63 8.40 -1.36
CA GLN A 29 -8.32 7.43 -0.50
C GLN A 29 -7.60 7.24 0.84
N LEU A 30 -6.27 7.21 0.85
CA LEU A 30 -5.50 7.17 2.09
C LEU A 30 -5.71 8.44 2.94
N LEU A 31 -5.75 9.62 2.31
CA LEU A 31 -6.05 10.88 3.02
C LEU A 31 -7.46 10.86 3.62
N ASP A 32 -8.45 10.27 2.94
CA ASP A 32 -9.80 10.09 3.47
C ASP A 32 -9.77 9.19 4.73
N CYS A 33 -8.94 8.14 4.77
CA CYS A 33 -8.75 7.33 5.98
C CYS A 33 -8.18 8.14 7.16
N TYR A 34 -7.21 9.03 6.90
CA TYR A 34 -6.68 9.96 7.91
C TYR A 34 -7.73 10.99 8.37
N GLU A 35 -8.57 11.50 7.44
CA GLU A 35 -9.67 12.39 7.78
C GLU A 35 -10.71 11.69 8.67
N ASP A 36 -11.03 10.44 8.37
CA ASP A 36 -11.94 9.62 9.18
C ASP A 36 -11.37 9.32 10.57
N TYR A 37 -10.07 9.06 10.68
CA TYR A 37 -9.39 8.95 11.97
C TYR A 37 -9.57 10.23 12.79
N TYR A 38 -9.32 11.40 12.19
CA TYR A 38 -9.53 12.69 12.85
C TYR A 38 -10.99 12.90 13.25
N LYS A 39 -11.97 12.58 12.39
CA LYS A 39 -13.39 12.72 12.72
C LYS A 39 -13.78 11.89 13.96
N LYS A 40 -13.24 10.69 14.09
CA LYS A 40 -13.51 9.73 15.18
C LYS A 40 -12.79 10.09 16.49
N THR A 41 -11.52 10.51 16.40
CA THR A 41 -10.66 10.70 17.59
C THR A 41 -10.53 12.17 18.01
N LYS A 42 -10.83 13.10 17.10
CA LYS A 42 -10.49 14.52 17.19
C LYS A 42 -8.99 14.79 17.36
N ASN A 43 -8.14 13.80 17.07
CA ASN A 43 -6.70 13.94 17.08
C ASN A 43 -6.18 14.27 15.68
N ASN A 44 -5.66 15.47 15.49
CA ASN A 44 -5.05 15.93 14.24
C ASN A 44 -3.52 15.69 14.17
N HIS A 45 -2.95 15.03 15.18
CA HIS A 45 -1.55 14.61 15.25
C HIS A 45 -1.50 13.12 15.56
N PRO A 46 -1.84 12.24 14.59
CA PRO A 46 -1.74 10.80 14.80
C PRO A 46 -0.30 10.42 15.20
N SER A 47 -0.19 9.48 16.16
CA SER A 47 1.11 8.90 16.49
C SER A 47 1.66 8.09 15.31
N LYS A 48 2.93 7.69 15.39
CA LYS A 48 3.52 6.81 14.38
C LYS A 48 2.75 5.49 14.27
N GLU A 49 2.33 4.94 15.40
CA GLU A 49 1.56 3.70 15.49
C GLU A 49 0.16 3.88 14.87
N ASP A 50 -0.48 5.04 15.07
CA ASP A 50 -1.74 5.37 14.40
C ASP A 50 -1.57 5.42 12.88
N CYS A 51 -0.54 6.12 12.40
CA CYS A 51 -0.25 6.19 10.96
C CYS A 51 -0.03 4.81 10.35
N ILE A 52 0.76 3.95 11.02
CA ILE A 52 0.99 2.56 10.58
C ILE A 52 -0.33 1.80 10.51
N ARG A 53 -1.19 1.89 11.54
CA ARG A 53 -2.48 1.21 11.56
C ARG A 53 -3.40 1.69 10.44
N ILE A 54 -3.53 3.01 10.25
CA ILE A 54 -4.36 3.59 9.19
C ILE A 54 -3.91 3.08 7.81
N GLU A 55 -2.61 3.11 7.54
CA GLU A 55 -2.05 2.68 6.25
C GLU A 55 -2.16 1.17 6.02
N VAL A 56 -1.95 0.37 7.07
CA VAL A 56 -2.10 -1.09 7.01
C VAL A 56 -3.56 -1.48 6.84
N ASP A 57 -4.49 -0.86 7.57
CA ASP A 57 -5.92 -1.14 7.46
C ASP A 57 -6.45 -0.79 6.06
N PHE A 58 -5.97 0.32 5.47
CA PHE A 58 -6.27 0.66 4.08
C PHE A 58 -5.77 -0.41 3.10
N MET A 59 -4.52 -0.86 3.25
CA MET A 59 -3.94 -1.94 2.44
C MET A 59 -4.70 -3.26 2.59
N VAL A 60 -5.07 -3.63 3.82
CA VAL A 60 -5.87 -4.84 4.09
C VAL A 60 -7.22 -4.76 3.39
N GLY A 61 -7.90 -3.61 3.45
CA GLY A 61 -9.16 -3.42 2.73
C GLY A 61 -9.03 -3.61 1.21
N GLU A 62 -7.93 -3.14 0.61
CA GLU A 62 -7.65 -3.37 -0.82
C GLU A 62 -7.36 -4.85 -1.13
N LEU A 63 -6.60 -5.53 -0.27
CA LEU A 63 -6.25 -6.95 -0.40
C LEU A 63 -7.42 -7.90 -0.13
N ASP A 64 -8.40 -7.51 0.67
CA ASP A 64 -9.65 -8.24 0.86
C ASP A 64 -10.64 -7.97 -0.28
N GLY A 65 -10.55 -6.78 -0.91
CA GLY A 65 -11.38 -6.36 -2.01
C GLY A 65 -10.76 -6.62 -3.38
N SER A 66 -10.54 -5.53 -4.14
CA SER A 66 -10.19 -5.56 -5.57
C SER A 66 -8.89 -6.30 -5.88
N TYR A 67 -7.96 -6.39 -4.93
CA TYR A 67 -6.68 -7.06 -5.13
C TYR A 67 -6.65 -8.51 -4.61
N ASN A 68 -7.73 -9.00 -3.99
CA ASN A 68 -7.73 -10.33 -3.36
C ASN A 68 -7.33 -11.44 -4.33
N THR A 69 -7.98 -11.48 -5.49
CA THR A 69 -7.72 -12.52 -6.50
C THR A 69 -6.32 -12.41 -7.10
N MET A 70 -5.84 -11.19 -7.35
CA MET A 70 -4.58 -10.93 -8.04
C MET A 70 -3.35 -11.09 -7.14
N VAL A 71 -3.49 -10.84 -5.84
CA VAL A 71 -2.39 -10.85 -4.88
C VAL A 71 -2.51 -12.05 -3.96
N TYR A 72 -3.49 -12.03 -3.05
CA TYR A 72 -3.61 -13.02 -1.98
C TYR A 72 -3.90 -14.43 -2.52
N GLN A 73 -4.92 -14.58 -3.39
CA GLN A 73 -5.27 -15.88 -3.95
C GLN A 73 -4.21 -16.39 -4.93
N ALA A 74 -3.59 -15.50 -5.71
CA ALA A 74 -2.49 -15.87 -6.60
C ALA A 74 -1.30 -16.45 -5.81
N TRP A 75 -0.89 -15.77 -4.74
CA TRP A 75 0.16 -16.27 -3.84
C TRP A 75 -0.24 -17.59 -3.17
N LYS A 76 -1.49 -17.69 -2.68
CA LYS A 76 -2.03 -18.88 -2.03
C LYS A 76 -2.13 -20.10 -2.96
N LYS A 77 -2.26 -19.91 -4.27
CA LYS A 77 -2.24 -21.01 -5.25
C LYS A 77 -0.82 -21.40 -5.67
N GLY A 78 0.15 -20.51 -5.50
CA GLY A 78 1.54 -20.70 -5.91
C GLY A 78 2.41 -21.42 -4.86
N SER A 79 3.72 -21.11 -4.90
CA SER A 79 4.73 -21.74 -4.04
C SER A 79 4.65 -21.36 -2.55
N LYS A 80 3.84 -20.35 -2.18
CA LYS A 80 3.62 -19.89 -0.80
C LYS A 80 4.90 -19.55 -0.02
N THR A 81 5.92 -19.06 -0.72
CA THR A 81 7.17 -18.62 -0.10
C THR A 81 7.12 -17.12 0.18
N ALA A 82 7.96 -16.62 1.09
CA ALA A 82 8.13 -15.18 1.31
C ALA A 82 8.64 -14.48 0.03
N LYS A 83 9.54 -15.14 -0.71
CA LYS A 83 10.01 -14.65 -2.01
C LYS A 83 8.86 -14.43 -2.99
N SER A 84 8.03 -15.46 -3.20
CA SER A 84 6.91 -15.36 -4.14
C SER A 84 5.82 -14.40 -3.66
N ALA A 85 5.63 -14.22 -2.34
CA ALA A 85 4.77 -13.15 -1.83
C ALA A 85 5.28 -11.76 -2.25
N GLY A 86 6.58 -11.49 -2.04
CA GLY A 86 7.19 -10.21 -2.39
C GLY A 86 7.17 -9.92 -3.91
N GLU A 87 7.43 -10.94 -4.73
CA GLU A 87 7.37 -10.82 -6.19
C GLU A 87 5.95 -10.53 -6.69
N ILE A 88 4.94 -11.27 -6.19
CA ILE A 88 3.54 -11.09 -6.57
C ILE A 88 3.04 -9.71 -6.12
N PHE A 89 3.33 -9.31 -4.88
CA PHE A 89 2.92 -8.01 -4.38
C PHE A 89 3.52 -6.87 -5.21
N CYS A 90 4.81 -6.95 -5.53
CA CYS A 90 5.45 -5.96 -6.42
C CYS A 90 4.77 -5.89 -7.79
N ASN A 91 4.57 -7.04 -8.44
CA ASN A 91 4.06 -7.09 -9.81
C ASN A 91 2.56 -6.77 -9.95
N GLN A 92 1.78 -7.04 -8.91
CA GLN A 92 0.31 -6.99 -9.00
C GLN A 92 -0.28 -5.83 -8.22
N TYR A 93 0.33 -5.44 -7.10
CA TYR A 93 -0.19 -4.40 -6.21
C TYR A 93 0.54 -3.06 -6.39
N GLU A 94 1.87 -3.06 -6.35
CA GLU A 94 2.65 -1.82 -6.42
C GLU A 94 2.92 -1.33 -7.84
N ARG A 95 3.26 -2.25 -8.75
CA ARG A 95 3.47 -2.00 -10.19
C ARG A 95 4.43 -0.83 -10.49
N PRO A 96 5.67 -0.84 -9.97
CA PRO A 96 6.66 0.21 -10.26
C PRO A 96 7.07 0.19 -11.75
N ASN A 97 7.74 1.24 -12.24
CA ASN A 97 8.15 1.31 -13.65
C ASN A 97 9.05 0.14 -14.09
N ASP A 98 10.01 -0.26 -13.25
CA ASP A 98 10.92 -1.38 -13.50
C ASP A 98 10.48 -2.64 -12.75
N MET A 99 9.33 -3.21 -13.16
CA MET A 99 8.71 -4.33 -12.43
C MET A 99 9.62 -5.57 -12.33
N GLU A 100 10.37 -5.89 -13.37
CA GLU A 100 11.18 -7.13 -13.43
C GLU A 100 12.30 -7.12 -12.38
N ASN A 101 13.10 -6.05 -12.36
CA ASN A 101 14.17 -5.91 -11.39
C ASN A 101 13.60 -5.71 -9.98
N GLN A 102 12.59 -4.86 -9.83
CA GLN A 102 12.01 -4.56 -8.51
C GLN A 102 11.34 -5.77 -7.87
N ALA A 103 10.63 -6.61 -8.64
CA ALA A 103 10.03 -7.82 -8.11
C ALA A 103 11.11 -8.79 -7.59
N THR A 104 12.19 -8.95 -8.34
CA THR A 104 13.33 -9.80 -7.95
C THR A 104 13.98 -9.30 -6.65
N GLU A 105 14.22 -8.00 -6.53
CA GLU A 105 14.81 -7.39 -5.33
C GLU A 105 13.87 -7.52 -4.12
N ARG A 106 12.58 -7.23 -4.31
CA ARG A 106 11.58 -7.32 -3.24
C ARG A 106 11.32 -8.74 -2.78
N GLY A 107 11.35 -9.73 -3.67
CA GLY A 107 11.33 -11.14 -3.30
C GLY A 107 12.52 -11.56 -2.44
N LYS A 108 13.73 -11.09 -2.78
CA LYS A 108 14.93 -11.31 -1.95
C LYS A 108 14.79 -10.65 -0.58
N ASN A 109 14.31 -9.40 -0.53
CA ASN A 109 14.11 -8.68 0.73
C ASN A 109 13.03 -9.33 1.60
N ALA A 110 11.92 -9.79 1.02
CA ALA A 110 10.88 -10.52 1.72
C ALA A 110 11.42 -11.81 2.36
N THR A 111 12.31 -12.53 1.66
CA THR A 111 12.99 -13.71 2.22
C THR A 111 13.87 -13.35 3.41
N LYS A 112 14.65 -12.27 3.32
CA LYS A 112 15.50 -11.80 4.42
C LYS A 112 14.66 -11.45 5.65
N ILE A 113 13.59 -10.67 5.47
CA ILE A 113 12.69 -10.27 6.56
C ILE A 113 12.02 -11.50 7.18
N TYR A 114 11.53 -12.45 6.37
CA TYR A 114 10.94 -13.69 6.88
C TYR A 114 11.91 -14.50 7.73
N ASN A 115 13.17 -14.61 7.31
CA ASN A 115 14.18 -15.31 8.07
C ASN A 115 14.45 -14.64 9.43
N ILE A 116 14.58 -13.31 9.45
CA ILE A 116 14.76 -12.53 10.69
C ILE A 116 13.58 -12.70 11.65
N MET A 117 12.34 -12.70 11.14
CA MET A 117 11.15 -12.84 11.99
C MET A 117 10.89 -14.26 12.48
N LYS A 118 11.57 -15.26 11.92
CA LYS A 118 11.42 -16.67 12.30
C LYS A 118 12.40 -17.08 13.42
N GLU A 119 13.49 -16.34 13.57
CA GLU A 119 14.45 -16.49 14.67
C GLU A 119 13.85 -16.00 16.00
#